data_AF-A0A1H9GSM1-F1
#
_entry.id   AF-A0A1H9GSM1-F1
#
_cell.length_a   1.000
_cell.length_b   1.000
_cell.length_c   1.000
_cell.angle_alpha   90.00
_cell.angle_beta   90.00
_cell.angle_gamma   90.00
#
_symmetry.space_group_name_H-M   'P 1'
#
loop_
_entity.id
_entity.type
_entity.pdbx_description
1 polymer ?
#
loop_
_entity_poly.entity_id
_entity_poly.type
_entity_poly.pdbx_seq_one_letter_code
_entity_poly.pdbx_strand_id
1 'polypeptide(L)'
;FHWQTQNQTTPQSKRGREIIHHEEMGIGIHLFIRENKLEQGKAAPFTYYGPVRYLKHQGSGPMSVDFELIQHPGGFRSAQQLDG
;
A
#
# COMPACT_ATOMS: atom_id res chain seq x y z
N PHE A 1 3.89 -1.41 4.74
CA PHE A 1 3.08 -2.54 4.25
C PHE A 1 3.91 -3.33 3.26
N HIS A 2 4.13 -4.61 3.51
CA HIS A 2 4.86 -5.48 2.59
C HIS A 2 3.88 -6.10 1.60
N TRP A 3 4.10 -5.90 0.31
CA TRP A 3 3.24 -6.40 -0.75
C TRP A 3 4.05 -7.08 -1.85
N GLN A 4 3.55 -8.19 -2.38
CA GLN A 4 4.17 -8.89 -3.49
C GLN A 4 3.34 -8.72 -4.75
N THR A 5 3.99 -8.34 -5.85
CA THR A 5 3.32 -8.23 -7.16
C THR A 5 2.80 -9.58 -7.64
N GLN A 6 1.77 -9.58 -8.49
CA GLN A 6 1.34 -10.79 -9.18
C GLN A 6 2.29 -11.17 -10.33
N ASN A 7 2.36 -12.47 -10.63
CA ASN A 7 3.03 -13.05 -11.80
C ASN A 7 4.52 -12.65 -11.93
N GLN A 8 5.00 -12.51 -13.16
CA GLN A 8 6.37 -12.14 -13.55
C GLN A 8 6.59 -10.62 -13.57
N THR A 9 5.89 -9.84 -12.74
CA THR A 9 6.09 -8.38 -12.72
C THR A 9 7.51 -8.08 -12.24
N THR A 10 8.34 -7.57 -13.16
CA THR A 10 9.74 -7.22 -12.91
C THR A 10 9.91 -5.71 -12.72
N PRO A 11 10.99 -5.23 -12.06
CA PRO A 11 11.26 -3.79 -11.92
C PRO A 11 11.37 -3.07 -13.27
N GLN A 12 11.83 -3.77 -14.32
CA GLN A 12 11.99 -3.26 -15.68
C GLN A 12 10.73 -3.43 -16.54
N SER A 13 9.69 -4.08 -16.04
CA SER A 13 8.40 -4.13 -16.73
C SER A 13 7.70 -2.77 -16.65
N LYS A 14 6.74 -2.51 -17.55
CA LYS A 14 5.91 -1.29 -17.48
C LYS A 14 5.28 -1.13 -16.10
N ARG A 15 4.69 -2.22 -15.57
CA ARG A 15 3.99 -2.20 -14.28
C ARG A 15 4.96 -2.02 -13.11
N GLY A 16 6.13 -2.66 -13.15
CA GLY A 16 7.16 -2.46 -12.12
C GLY A 16 7.64 -1.00 -12.08
N ARG A 17 7.89 -0.39 -13.24
CA ARG A 17 8.24 1.03 -13.33
C ARG A 17 7.13 1.94 -12.80
N GLU A 18 5.87 1.67 -13.14
CA GLU A 18 4.72 2.43 -12.59
C GLU A 18 4.65 2.34 -11.06
N ILE A 19 5.01 1.20 -10.46
CA ILE A 19 5.03 1.05 -8.99
C ILE A 19 6.21 1.82 -8.38
N ILE A 20 7.40 1.69 -8.96
CA ILE A 20 8.64 2.29 -8.42
C ILE A 20 8.63 3.82 -8.57
N HIS A 21 8.18 4.31 -9.74
CA HIS A 21 8.20 5.74 -10.10
C HIS A 21 6.81 6.38 -9.97
N HIS A 22 5.93 5.82 -9.13
CA HIS A 22 4.52 6.23 -9.10
C HIS A 22 4.35 7.72 -8.76
N GLU A 23 5.15 8.27 -7.83
CA GLU A 23 5.08 9.69 -7.47
C GLU A 23 5.52 10.60 -8.62
N GLU A 24 6.63 10.26 -9.29
CA GLU A 24 7.16 11.01 -10.45
C GLU A 24 6.18 11.02 -11.62
N MET A 25 5.43 9.93 -11.79
CA MET A 25 4.43 9.77 -12.84
C MET A 25 3.03 10.32 -12.45
N GLY A 26 2.85 10.82 -11.22
CA GLY A 26 1.55 11.27 -10.72
C GLY A 26 0.53 10.15 -10.51
N ILE A 27 1.00 8.91 -10.36
CA ILE A 27 0.16 7.72 -10.12
C ILE A 27 -0.06 7.55 -8.61
N GLY A 28 -1.32 7.65 -8.18
CA GLY A 28 -1.71 7.36 -6.80
C GLY A 28 -1.81 5.85 -6.54
N ILE A 29 -1.16 5.36 -5.48
CA ILE A 29 -1.31 3.98 -4.99
C ILE A 29 -2.13 4.00 -3.70
N HIS A 30 -3.20 3.21 -3.66
CA HIS A 30 -4.17 3.18 -2.57
C HIS A 30 -4.25 1.78 -1.95
N LEU A 31 -4.20 1.71 -0.62
CA LEU A 31 -4.18 0.44 0.11
C LEU A 31 -5.59 0.02 0.55
N PHE A 32 -5.99 -1.18 0.11
CA PHE A 32 -7.22 -1.86 0.52
C PHE A 32 -6.86 -3.20 1.14
N ILE A 33 -7.34 -3.46 2.36
CA ILE A 33 -7.06 -4.69 3.11
C ILE A 33 -8.37 -5.42 3.37
N ARG A 34 -8.33 -6.74 3.25
CA ARG A 34 -9.36 -7.63 3.81
C ARG A 34 -8.66 -8.66 4.68
N GLU A 35 -9.05 -8.77 5.94
CA GLU A 35 -8.42 -9.70 6.89
C GLU A 35 -8.87 -11.14 6.62
N ASN A 36 -10.15 -11.32 6.27
CA ASN A 36 -10.75 -12.61 6.00
C ASN A 36 -11.18 -12.71 4.53
N LYS A 37 -11.17 -13.93 3.98
CA LYS A 37 -11.73 -14.18 2.63
C LYS A 37 -13.25 -14.10 2.64
N LEU A 38 -13.86 -14.60 3.72
CA LEU A 38 -15.29 -14.62 3.93
C LEU A 38 -15.63 -14.00 5.28
N GLU A 39 -16.75 -13.30 5.32
CA GLU A 39 -17.42 -12.84 6.53
C GLU A 39 -18.87 -13.29 6.43
N GLN A 40 -19.33 -14.08 7.40
CA GLN A 40 -20.70 -14.64 7.43
C GLN A 40 -21.12 -15.36 6.13
N GLY A 41 -20.20 -16.11 5.52
CA GLY A 41 -20.46 -16.87 4.28
C GLY A 41 -20.52 -16.02 3.00
N LYS A 42 -20.27 -14.71 3.09
CA LYS A 42 -20.14 -13.79 1.94
C LYS A 42 -18.69 -13.30 1.82
N ALA A 43 -18.31 -12.79 0.66
CA ALA A 43 -17.00 -12.16 0.49
C ALA A 43 -16.88 -10.97 1.47
N ALA A 44 -15.84 -10.99 2.30
CA ALA A 44 -15.63 -9.90 3.27
C ALA A 44 -15.33 -8.59 2.51
N PRO A 45 -15.85 -7.45 2.99
CA PRO A 45 -15.56 -6.15 2.39
C PRO A 45 -14.08 -5.80 2.53
N PHE A 46 -13.59 -4.94 1.63
CA PHE A 46 -12.28 -4.33 1.78
C PHE A 46 -12.38 -3.08 2.66
N THR A 47 -11.46 -2.96 3.61
CA THR A 47 -11.22 -1.73 4.37
C THR A 47 -10.19 -0.89 3.63
N TYR A 48 -10.52 0.38 3.38
CA TYR A 48 -9.59 1.35 2.78
C TYR A 48 -8.69 1.96 3.87
N TYR A 49 -7.37 1.92 3.67
CA TYR A 49 -6.39 2.39 4.65
C TYR A 49 -5.72 3.72 4.29
N GLY A 50 -5.84 4.19 3.04
CA GLY A 50 -5.22 5.45 2.62
C GLY A 50 -4.25 5.30 1.43
N PRO A 51 -3.69 6.43 0.95
CA PRO A 51 -2.64 6.42 -0.06
C PRO A 51 -1.30 5.95 0.53
N VAL A 52 -0.49 5.28 -0.28
CA VAL A 52 0.83 4.78 0.10
C VAL A 52 1.93 5.31 -0.82
N ARG A 53 3.16 5.36 -0.28
CA ARG A 53 4.39 5.68 -0.99
C ARG A 53 5.27 4.44 -1.14
N TYR A 54 5.85 4.24 -2.32
CA TYR A 54 6.89 3.25 -2.54
C TYR A 54 8.16 3.56 -1.73
N LEU A 55 8.68 2.59 -0.98
CA LEU A 55 9.95 2.74 -0.26
C LEU A 55 11.10 2.00 -0.96
N LYS A 56 10.92 0.70 -1.16
CA LYS A 56 11.93 -0.18 -1.76
C LYS A 56 11.29 -1.42 -2.34
N HIS A 57 12.02 -2.12 -3.21
CA HIS A 57 11.68 -3.46 -3.65
C HIS A 57 12.88 -4.41 -3.59
N GLN A 58 12.57 -5.69 -3.66
CA GLN A 58 13.51 -6.80 -3.80
C GLN A 58 12.93 -7.82 -4.79
N GLY A 59 13.82 -8.63 -5.39
CA GLY A 59 13.42 -9.61 -6.39
C GLY A 59 13.12 -9.00 -7.76
N SER A 60 12.95 -9.87 -8.76
CA SER A 60 12.83 -9.49 -10.16
C SER A 60 11.55 -9.98 -10.83
N GLY A 61 10.68 -10.74 -10.15
CA GLY A 61 9.50 -11.34 -10.77
C GLY A 61 9.04 -12.62 -10.04
N PRO A 62 8.15 -12.53 -9.04
CA PRO A 62 7.50 -11.30 -8.58
C PRO A 62 8.44 -10.36 -7.82
N MET A 63 8.13 -9.08 -7.81
CA MET A 63 8.74 -8.09 -6.91
C MET A 63 8.09 -8.17 -5.53
N SER A 64 8.91 -8.11 -4.49
CA SER A 64 8.49 -7.80 -3.11
C SER A 64 8.71 -6.33 -2.85
N VAL A 65 7.66 -5.60 -2.46
CA VAL A 65 7.65 -4.14 -2.37
C VAL A 65 7.23 -3.70 -0.97
N ASP A 66 8.00 -2.80 -0.37
CA ASP A 66 7.63 -2.13 0.86
C ASP A 66 7.02 -0.77 0.55
N PHE A 67 5.83 -0.55 1.10
CA PHE A 67 5.10 0.71 1.03
C PHE A 67 5.01 1.38 2.41
N GLU A 68 5.09 2.70 2.45
CA GLU A 68 4.73 3.54 3.60
C GLU A 68 3.31 4.05 3.46
N LEU A 69 2.52 4.06 4.53
CA LEU A 69 1.20 4.69 4.54
C LEU A 69 1.36 6.19 4.80
N ILE A 70 0.94 7.04 3.85
CA ILE A 70 1.17 8.49 3.92
C ILE A 70 0.21 9.15 4.91
N GLN A 71 -1.05 8.71 4.93
CA GLN A 71 -2.07 9.21 5.84
C GLN A 71 -2.92 8.06 6.36
N HIS A 72 -2.97 7.92 7.69
CA HIS A 72 -4.01 7.15 8.35
C HIS A 72 -5.32 7.95 8.31
N PRO A 73 -6.45 7.35 7.90
CA PRO A 73 -7.77 7.93 8.09
C PRO A 73 -8.09 7.91 9.59
N GLY A 74 -7.67 8.96 10.28
CA GLY A 74 -7.69 9.05 11.74
C GLY A 74 -6.43 9.73 12.23
N GLY A 75 -6.34 11.05 12.03
CA GLY A 75 -5.23 11.83 12.57
C GLY A 75 -5.10 11.58 14.07
N PHE A 76 -4.03 10.93 14.49
CA PHE A 76 -3.61 10.93 15.89
C PHE A 76 -3.11 12.34 16.22
N ARG A 77 -4.04 13.24 16.53
CA ARG A 77 -3.74 14.33 17.46
C ARG A 77 -3.69 13.68 18.84
N SER A 78 -2.48 13.44 19.36
CA SER A 78 -2.34 13.10 20.77
C SER A 78 -2.85 14.29 21.60
N ALA A 79 -3.95 14.10 22.32
CA ALA A 79 -4.52 15.09 23.24
C ALA A 79 -3.72 15.17 24.56
N GLN A 80 -2.39 15.07 24.50
CA GLN A 80 -1.48 15.18 25.64
C GLN A 80 -0.51 16.37 25.55
N GLN A 81 -0.69 17.26 24.57
CA GLN A 81 0.03 18.53 24.52
C GLN A 81 -0.96 19.69 24.69
N LEU A 82 -1.68 19.70 25.81
CA LEU A 82 -2.37 20.87 26.35
C LEU A 82 -2.15 20.88 27.85
N ASP A 83 -0.90 21.17 28.25
CA ASP A 83 -0.57 21.80 29.53
C ASP A 83 0.82 22.41 29.38
N GLY A 84 0.83 23.73 29.36
CA GLY A 84 1.98 24.61 29.21
C GLY A 84 1.52 26.05 29.26
#